data_AF-A0A8S1DGY8-F1
#
_entry.id   AF-A0A8S1DGY8-F1
#
_cell.length_a   1.000
_cell.length_b   1.000
_cell.length_c   1.000
_cell.angle_alpha   90.00
_cell.angle_beta   90.00
_cell.angle_gamma   90.00
#
_symmetry.space_group_name_H-M   'P 1'
#
loop_
_entity.id
_entity.type
_entity.pdbx_description
1 polymer ?
#
loop_
_entity_poly.entity_id
_entity_poly.type
_entity_poly.pdbx_seq_one_letter_code
_entity_poly.pdbx_strand_id
1 'polypeptide(L)'
;MLLIWALLSSAIVGLTRAQGEPCSNTLNGQPGMCVSIYNCSSVVLVLREQQPLSQDVIKRLQSAQCGFQGTTPKVCCADHLPPPSQQTTARPPTRPTNRPTNRPTNRPPNKPSVGATGTTTTIRPNPASVLQRVNVGPKHPKINLLPFDLCGISTADRIVNGKKAALNQLPWMARLGYETRFGESYRCGGSVLSKRYVLTAAHCMTKLPNGLKLISVLLGELNANSEIDCDSLNPQVCNPPPQSFRVAEAIPHPQYSPTTVQNDIGIIRLDRDADLTTDAVRPICLPIGNIQFKDLNREKAFTVAGWGTTEQGKKLINIILRCK
;
A
#
# COMPACT_ATOMS: atom_id res chain seq x y z
N MET A 1 -6.18 -28.61 33.52
CA MET A 1 -7.13 -27.46 33.52
C MET A 1 -7.59 -27.21 32.10
N LEU A 2 -8.38 -28.16 31.59
CA LEU A 2 -9.24 -28.00 30.42
C LEU A 2 -10.47 -27.24 30.92
N LEU A 3 -10.66 -25.96 30.53
CA LEU A 3 -11.94 -25.22 30.58
C LEU A 3 -11.74 -23.72 30.27
N ILE A 4 -11.13 -23.34 29.14
CA ILE A 4 -11.32 -22.01 28.51
C ILE A 4 -11.28 -22.18 26.97
N TRP A 5 -12.06 -23.13 26.47
CA TRP A 5 -12.31 -23.37 25.03
C TRP A 5 -13.80 -23.23 24.66
N ALA A 6 -14.60 -22.62 25.54
CA ALA A 6 -16.00 -22.34 25.26
C ALA A 6 -16.30 -20.96 25.85
N LEU A 7 -16.53 -19.97 24.98
CA LEU A 7 -17.25 -18.70 25.18
C LEU A 7 -16.77 -17.54 24.27
N LEU A 8 -16.17 -17.82 23.10
CA LEU A 8 -16.13 -16.87 21.97
C LEU A 8 -16.31 -17.55 20.60
N SER A 9 -17.01 -18.69 20.58
CA SER A 9 -17.60 -19.28 19.38
C SER A 9 -19.09 -18.91 19.27
N SER A 10 -19.42 -17.63 19.46
CA SER A 10 -20.59 -17.09 18.78
C SER A 10 -20.20 -17.05 17.31
N ALA A 11 -20.71 -18.04 16.57
CA ALA A 11 -20.64 -18.06 15.12
C ALA A 11 -21.19 -16.73 14.57
N ILE A 12 -20.28 -15.80 14.26
CA ILE A 12 -20.54 -14.84 13.21
C ILE A 12 -20.43 -15.69 11.95
N VAL A 13 -21.56 -16.25 11.50
CA VAL A 13 -21.77 -16.73 10.14
C VAL A 13 -21.75 -15.48 9.23
N GLY A 14 -20.60 -14.81 9.19
CA GLY A 14 -20.29 -13.81 8.19
C GLY A 14 -19.74 -14.60 7.02
N LEU A 15 -20.38 -14.51 5.85
CA LEU A 15 -19.84 -15.08 4.62
C LEU A 15 -18.37 -14.68 4.50
N THR A 16 -17.46 -15.65 4.61
CA THR A 16 -16.06 -15.45 4.29
C THR A 16 -15.98 -15.25 2.79
N ARG A 17 -15.99 -13.99 2.36
CA ARG A 17 -15.91 -13.65 0.94
C ARG A 17 -14.50 -13.84 0.41
N ALA A 18 -14.37 -14.28 -0.84
CA ALA A 18 -13.09 -14.30 -1.53
C ALA A 18 -12.61 -12.87 -1.83
N GLN A 19 -11.30 -12.70 -2.04
CA GLN A 19 -10.72 -11.41 -2.44
C GLN A 19 -11.35 -10.96 -3.76
N GLY A 20 -11.90 -9.74 -3.80
CA GLY A 20 -12.57 -9.20 -4.98
C GLY A 20 -14.02 -9.64 -5.17
N GLU A 21 -14.69 -10.20 -4.16
CA GLU A 21 -16.14 -10.45 -4.23
C GLU A 21 -16.97 -9.22 -3.85
N PRO A 22 -18.14 -9.00 -4.48
CA PRO A 22 -19.01 -7.89 -4.15
C PRO A 22 -19.61 -8.01 -2.75
N CYS A 23 -19.71 -6.88 -2.07
CA CYS A 23 -20.27 -6.73 -0.73
C CYS A 23 -21.00 -5.38 -0.59
N SER A 24 -21.86 -5.22 0.42
CA SER A 24 -22.73 -4.05 0.60
C SER A 24 -22.54 -3.32 1.92
N ASN A 25 -21.71 -3.86 2.81
CA ASN A 25 -21.48 -3.39 4.16
C ASN A 25 -20.24 -2.46 4.24
N THR A 26 -20.06 -1.53 3.31
CA THR A 26 -18.95 -0.55 3.43
C THR A 26 -19.21 0.40 4.61
N LEU A 27 -18.17 1.08 5.09
CA LEU A 27 -18.32 2.09 6.16
C LEU A 27 -19.39 3.14 5.84
N ASN A 28 -19.59 3.47 4.56
CA ASN A 28 -20.54 4.48 4.10
C ASN A 28 -21.86 3.90 3.55
N GLY A 29 -22.09 2.59 3.73
CA GLY A 29 -23.30 1.90 3.26
C GLY A 29 -23.44 1.78 1.74
N GLN A 30 -22.39 2.09 0.99
CA GLN A 30 -22.33 1.92 -0.46
C GLN A 30 -21.96 0.46 -0.82
N PRO A 31 -22.30 0.00 -2.04
CA PRO A 31 -21.72 -1.22 -2.60
C PRO A 31 -20.19 -1.13 -2.64
N GLY A 32 -19.51 -2.26 -2.51
CA GLY A 32 -18.07 -2.33 -2.53
C GLY A 32 -17.56 -3.73 -2.88
N MET A 33 -16.25 -3.89 -2.78
CA MET A 33 -15.56 -5.16 -3.00
C MET A 33 -14.85 -5.60 -1.72
N CYS A 34 -14.85 -6.90 -1.44
CA CYS A 34 -14.15 -7.47 -0.31
C CYS A 34 -12.65 -7.50 -0.60
N VAL A 35 -11.90 -6.61 0.04
CA VAL A 35 -10.45 -6.47 -0.15
C VAL A 35 -9.74 -6.46 1.18
N SER A 36 -8.45 -6.79 1.19
CA SER A 36 -7.57 -6.54 2.33
C SER A 36 -7.79 -5.14 2.92
N ILE A 37 -7.88 -5.04 4.25
CA ILE A 37 -8.06 -3.76 4.95
C ILE A 37 -7.03 -2.70 4.52
N TYR A 38 -5.81 -3.14 4.16
CA TYR A 38 -4.72 -2.28 3.72
C TYR A 38 -4.88 -1.74 2.29
N ASN A 39 -5.75 -2.35 1.49
CA ASN A 39 -6.05 -1.92 0.13
C ASN A 39 -7.33 -1.06 0.09
N CYS A 40 -7.90 -0.73 1.25
CA CYS A 40 -9.09 0.12 1.33
C CYS A 40 -8.76 1.49 1.91
N SER A 41 -8.52 2.47 1.03
CA SER A 41 -8.09 3.82 1.39
C SER A 41 -9.02 4.49 2.40
N SER A 42 -10.34 4.36 2.20
CA SER A 42 -11.36 4.89 3.10
C SER A 42 -11.27 4.32 4.52
N VAL A 43 -10.91 3.05 4.69
CA VAL A 43 -10.73 2.41 6.00
C VAL A 43 -9.37 2.78 6.60
N VAL A 44 -8.30 2.78 5.80
CA VAL A 44 -6.96 3.17 6.24
C VAL A 44 -6.93 4.61 6.75
N LEU A 45 -7.63 5.53 6.08
CA LEU A 45 -7.76 6.93 6.52
C LEU A 45 -8.46 7.03 7.89
N VAL A 46 -9.57 6.32 8.08
CA VAL A 46 -10.30 6.33 9.37
C VAL A 46 -9.42 5.78 10.51
N LEU A 47 -8.65 4.71 10.26
CA LEU A 47 -7.74 4.13 11.26
C LEU A 47 -6.59 5.06 11.65
N ARG A 48 -6.17 5.96 10.74
CA ARG A 48 -5.10 6.94 10.95
C ARG A 48 -5.58 8.22 11.63
N GLU A 49 -6.72 8.77 11.18
CA GLU A 49 -7.18 10.09 11.62
C GLU A 49 -7.91 10.08 12.97
N GLN A 50 -8.45 8.93 13.39
CA GLN A 50 -9.26 8.84 14.61
C GLN A 50 -8.59 8.00 15.70
N GLN A 51 -7.44 8.45 16.20
CA GLN A 51 -6.77 7.83 17.35
C GLN A 51 -7.02 8.66 18.62
N PRO A 52 -7.72 8.13 19.66
CA PRO A 52 -8.26 6.76 19.77
C PRO A 52 -9.57 6.56 19.00
N LEU A 53 -9.78 5.34 18.48
CA LEU A 53 -10.99 5.00 17.72
C LEU A 53 -12.21 4.99 18.66
N SER A 54 -13.29 5.66 18.25
CA SER A 54 -14.55 5.63 18.99
C SER A 54 -15.22 4.25 18.87
N GLN A 55 -16.06 3.90 19.86
CA GLN A 55 -16.80 2.64 19.84
C GLN A 55 -17.69 2.48 18.61
N ASP A 56 -18.25 3.58 18.09
CA ASP A 56 -19.07 3.56 16.88
C ASP A 56 -18.25 3.25 15.63
N VAL A 57 -17.02 3.76 15.56
CA VAL A 57 -16.09 3.48 14.46
C VAL A 57 -15.64 2.04 14.50
N ILE A 58 -15.32 1.51 15.69
CA ILE A 58 -14.97 0.10 15.87
C ILE A 58 -16.12 -0.81 15.41
N LYS A 59 -17.36 -0.52 15.82
CA LYS A 59 -18.55 -1.27 15.38
C LYS A 59 -18.75 -1.22 13.86
N ARG A 60 -18.51 -0.07 13.23
CA ARG A 60 -18.60 0.07 11.77
C ARG A 60 -17.48 -0.68 11.05
N LEU A 61 -16.27 -0.70 11.59
CA LEU A 61 -15.16 -1.48 11.05
C LEU A 61 -15.42 -2.98 11.15
N GLN A 62 -15.95 -3.43 12.29
CA GLN A 62 -16.37 -4.81 12.51
C GLN A 62 -17.52 -5.20 11.56
N SER A 63 -18.51 -4.33 11.38
CA SER A 63 -19.62 -4.59 10.46
C SER A 63 -19.19 -4.58 9.00
N ALA A 64 -18.13 -3.83 8.66
CA ALA A 64 -17.54 -3.81 7.32
C ALA A 64 -16.63 -5.00 7.03
N GLN A 65 -16.27 -5.80 8.03
CA GLN A 65 -15.44 -6.97 7.83
C GLN A 65 -16.15 -7.99 6.94
N CYS A 66 -15.47 -8.43 5.88
CA CYS A 66 -16.01 -9.36 4.88
C CYS A 66 -15.26 -10.70 4.82
N GLY A 67 -14.24 -10.88 5.67
CA GLY A 67 -13.53 -12.15 5.83
C GLY A 67 -12.08 -11.94 6.26
N PHE A 68 -11.25 -12.94 6.01
CA PHE A 68 -9.81 -12.91 6.23
C PHE A 68 -9.06 -13.49 5.02
N GLN A 69 -7.80 -13.09 4.88
CA GLN A 69 -6.81 -13.76 4.02
C GLN A 69 -5.60 -14.06 4.91
N GLY A 70 -5.45 -15.33 5.31
CA GLY A 70 -4.55 -15.66 6.43
C GLY A 70 -5.04 -14.98 7.72
N THR A 71 -4.19 -14.19 8.37
CA THR A 71 -4.54 -13.36 9.54
C THR A 71 -4.98 -11.95 9.16
N THR A 72 -4.79 -11.52 7.91
CA THR A 72 -5.13 -10.17 7.46
C THR A 72 -6.64 -10.02 7.32
N PRO A 73 -7.27 -9.09 8.07
CA PRO A 73 -8.70 -8.84 7.94
C PRO A 73 -9.00 -8.22 6.57
N LYS A 74 -10.09 -8.67 5.97
CA LYS A 74 -10.67 -8.06 4.76
C LYS A 74 -11.90 -7.26 5.14
N VAL A 75 -12.07 -6.13 4.48
CA VAL A 75 -13.18 -5.21 4.67
C VAL A 75 -13.88 -4.94 3.34
N CYS A 76 -15.17 -4.65 3.43
CA CYS A 76 -15.95 -4.22 2.30
C CYS A 76 -15.57 -2.78 1.95
N CYS A 77 -14.99 -2.59 0.77
CA CYS A 77 -14.42 -1.31 0.36
C CYS A 77 -15.12 -0.72 -0.87
N ALA A 78 -15.58 0.53 -0.75
CA ALA A 78 -16.23 1.25 -1.85
C ALA A 78 -15.24 1.73 -2.93
N ASP A 79 -13.95 1.83 -2.59
CA ASP A 79 -12.90 2.42 -3.44
C ASP A 79 -12.59 1.57 -4.69
N HIS A 80 -13.08 0.32 -4.74
CA HIS A 80 -12.79 -0.68 -5.78
C HIS A 80 -13.99 -1.02 -6.67
N LEU A 81 -15.03 -0.18 -6.74
CA LEU A 81 -16.13 -0.41 -7.67
C LEU A 81 -15.66 -0.23 -9.13
N PRO A 82 -15.89 -1.20 -10.04
CA PRO A 82 -15.64 -1.00 -11.45
C PRO A 82 -16.57 0.11 -12.01
N PRO A 83 -16.12 0.88 -13.02
CA PRO A 83 -16.96 1.90 -13.66
C PRO A 83 -18.23 1.25 -14.26
N PRO A 84 -19.37 1.99 -14.33
CA PRO A 84 -20.69 1.43 -14.63
C PRO A 84 -20.92 1.03 -16.11
N SER A 85 -19.94 0.43 -16.79
CA SER A 85 -20.04 0.05 -18.21
C SER A 85 -19.77 -1.43 -18.52
N GLN A 86 -19.68 -2.34 -17.54
CA GLN A 86 -19.43 -3.76 -17.81
C GLN A 86 -20.32 -4.76 -17.05
N GLN A 87 -21.57 -4.39 -16.73
CA GLN A 87 -22.60 -5.40 -16.46
C GLN A 87 -23.27 -5.79 -17.78
N THR A 88 -22.61 -6.63 -18.57
CA THR A 88 -23.31 -7.44 -19.57
C THR A 88 -24.24 -8.39 -18.84
N THR A 89 -25.54 -8.07 -18.86
CA THR A 89 -26.60 -8.97 -18.44
C THR A 89 -26.59 -10.20 -19.37
N ALA A 90 -26.06 -11.31 -18.86
CA ALA A 90 -26.22 -12.60 -19.50
C ALA A 90 -27.72 -12.96 -19.51
N ARG A 91 -28.33 -12.93 -20.69
CA ARG A 91 -29.71 -13.37 -20.90
C ARG A 91 -29.80 -14.90 -20.83
N PRO A 92 -30.83 -15.51 -20.20
CA PRO A 92 -30.98 -16.97 -20.14
C PRO A 92 -31.20 -17.58 -21.54
N PRO A 93 -30.81 -18.85 -21.77
CA PRO A 93 -30.95 -19.50 -23.06
C PRO A 93 -32.42 -19.74 -23.36
N THR A 94 -32.90 -19.17 -24.48
CA THR A 94 -34.24 -19.45 -24.99
C THR A 94 -34.17 -20.55 -26.06
N ARG A 95 -34.99 -21.58 -25.83
CA ARG A 95 -35.24 -22.76 -26.65
C ARG A 95 -35.68 -22.39 -28.08
N PRO A 96 -35.25 -23.10 -29.13
CA PRO A 96 -35.69 -22.83 -30.49
C PRO A 96 -37.05 -23.48 -30.78
N THR A 97 -37.98 -22.71 -31.31
CA THR A 97 -39.18 -23.23 -32.00
C THR A 97 -39.41 -22.47 -33.30
N ASN A 98 -39.70 -23.26 -34.34
CA ASN A 98 -39.76 -22.93 -35.77
C ASN A 98 -40.87 -21.93 -36.16
N ARG A 99 -40.56 -21.07 -37.16
CA ARG A 99 -41.31 -20.55 -38.35
C ARG A 99 -42.87 -20.50 -38.35
N PRO A 100 -43.56 -19.75 -39.26
CA PRO A 100 -43.10 -18.79 -40.28
C PRO A 100 -43.88 -17.43 -40.35
N THR A 101 -43.26 -16.53 -41.13
CA THR A 101 -43.69 -15.29 -41.80
C THR A 101 -45.19 -14.96 -41.96
N ASN A 102 -45.57 -13.70 -41.66
CA ASN A 102 -46.30 -12.79 -42.58
C ASN A 102 -46.33 -11.32 -42.09
N ARG A 103 -46.01 -10.40 -43.01
CA ARG A 103 -46.19 -8.91 -43.02
C ARG A 103 -47.63 -8.64 -43.54
N PRO A 104 -48.37 -7.52 -43.30
CA PRO A 104 -47.88 -6.12 -43.36
C PRO A 104 -48.59 -4.99 -42.54
N THR A 105 -47.88 -3.85 -42.47
CA THR A 105 -48.31 -2.41 -42.51
C THR A 105 -49.20 -1.72 -41.44
N ASN A 106 -48.62 -0.62 -40.91
CA ASN A 106 -49.15 0.76 -40.73
C ASN A 106 -50.06 1.18 -39.54
N ARG A 107 -49.50 2.15 -38.77
CA ARG A 107 -50.05 3.44 -38.24
C ARG A 107 -50.23 3.58 -36.69
N PRO A 108 -49.75 4.69 -36.06
CA PRO A 108 -49.99 5.10 -34.65
C PRO A 108 -51.31 5.90 -34.52
N PRO A 109 -51.77 6.46 -33.36
CA PRO A 109 -51.13 6.70 -32.05
C PRO A 109 -52.00 6.39 -30.80
N ASN A 110 -51.43 6.44 -29.58
CA ASN A 110 -51.96 7.29 -28.49
C ASN A 110 -51.12 7.23 -27.20
N LYS A 111 -50.91 8.43 -26.66
CA LYS A 111 -50.36 8.75 -25.34
C LYS A 111 -51.51 8.73 -24.32
N PRO A 112 -51.27 8.36 -23.07
CA PRO A 112 -51.56 9.33 -22.01
C PRO A 112 -50.38 9.57 -21.06
N SER A 113 -50.37 10.78 -20.54
CA SER A 113 -49.41 11.40 -19.63
C SER A 113 -49.95 11.37 -18.22
N VAL A 114 -49.22 10.82 -17.26
CA VAL A 114 -49.21 11.15 -15.81
C VAL A 114 -47.91 10.55 -15.26
N GLY A 115 -47.07 11.14 -14.42
CA GLY A 115 -47.08 12.40 -13.69
C GLY A 115 -45.69 12.62 -13.07
N ALA A 116 -45.43 13.85 -12.67
CA ALA A 116 -44.18 14.35 -12.12
C ALA A 116 -43.82 13.71 -10.77
N THR A 117 -42.52 13.48 -10.53
CA THR A 117 -41.94 13.51 -9.17
C THR A 117 -40.45 13.89 -9.27
N GLY A 118 -39.99 14.69 -8.31
CA GLY A 118 -38.86 15.61 -8.43
C GLY A 118 -37.48 15.01 -8.71
N THR A 119 -36.75 15.70 -9.59
CA THR A 119 -35.33 15.47 -9.85
C THR A 119 -34.51 16.02 -8.69
N THR A 120 -34.17 15.17 -7.71
CA THR A 120 -33.09 15.49 -6.76
C THR A 120 -31.76 15.28 -7.49
N THR A 121 -31.21 16.37 -8.01
CA THR A 121 -29.89 16.43 -8.64
C THR A 121 -28.83 15.94 -7.65
N THR A 122 -28.49 14.67 -7.73
CA THR A 122 -27.39 14.09 -6.95
C THR A 122 -26.10 14.54 -7.62
N ILE A 123 -25.51 15.62 -7.08
CA ILE A 123 -24.18 16.07 -7.47
C ILE A 123 -23.20 14.94 -7.11
N ARG A 124 -22.82 14.14 -8.11
CA ARG A 124 -21.67 13.23 -8.02
C ARG A 124 -20.43 14.09 -7.75
N PRO A 125 -19.67 13.84 -6.67
CA PRO A 125 -18.32 14.37 -6.59
C PRO A 125 -17.51 13.72 -7.71
N ASN A 126 -16.94 14.56 -8.58
CA ASN A 126 -15.94 14.15 -9.56
C ASN A 126 -14.78 13.43 -8.84
N PRO A 127 -14.21 12.32 -9.34
CA PRO A 127 -13.00 11.70 -8.76
C PRO A 127 -11.83 12.68 -8.52
N ALA A 128 -11.81 13.82 -9.21
CA ALA A 128 -10.88 14.91 -8.94
C ALA A 128 -11.07 15.62 -7.57
N SER A 129 -12.22 15.48 -6.90
CA SER A 129 -12.52 16.19 -5.65
C SER A 129 -11.99 15.52 -4.39
N VAL A 130 -11.53 14.26 -4.47
CA VAL A 130 -10.83 13.61 -3.33
C VAL A 130 -9.37 14.06 -3.26
N LEU A 131 -8.76 14.40 -4.41
CA LEU A 131 -7.44 15.04 -4.47
C LEU A 131 -7.44 16.50 -3.97
N GLN A 132 -8.60 17.04 -3.60
CA GLN A 132 -8.77 18.47 -3.32
C GLN A 132 -8.75 18.82 -1.82
N ARG A 133 -8.63 17.83 -0.93
CA ARG A 133 -8.55 18.06 0.53
C ARG A 133 -7.15 18.04 1.12
N VAL A 134 -6.13 17.74 0.33
CA VAL A 134 -4.74 18.04 0.69
C VAL A 134 -4.35 19.25 -0.15
N ASN A 135 -4.01 20.37 0.50
CA ASN A 135 -3.44 21.53 -0.18
C ASN A 135 -2.00 21.16 -0.56
N VAL A 136 -1.86 20.34 -1.61
CA VAL A 136 -0.58 19.82 -2.11
C VAL A 136 0.19 20.99 -2.71
N GLY A 137 0.98 21.69 -1.91
CA GLY A 137 2.11 22.45 -2.46
C GLY A 137 3.19 21.48 -2.95
N PRO A 138 4.08 21.85 -3.88
CA PRO A 138 3.88 22.61 -5.12
C PRO A 138 3.29 21.71 -6.23
N LYS A 139 2.79 22.31 -7.32
CA LYS A 139 2.37 21.63 -8.56
C LYS A 139 3.56 21.00 -9.29
N HIS A 140 4.17 19.96 -8.72
CA HIS A 140 5.27 19.26 -9.38
C HIS A 140 4.70 18.36 -10.49
N PRO A 141 5.22 18.41 -11.73
CA PRO A 141 4.65 17.68 -12.86
C PRO A 141 4.66 16.15 -12.69
N LYS A 142 5.50 15.64 -11.79
CA LYS A 142 5.63 14.21 -11.48
C LYS A 142 4.99 13.78 -10.15
N ILE A 143 4.16 14.63 -9.54
CA ILE A 143 3.56 14.36 -8.22
C ILE A 143 2.69 13.09 -8.21
N ASN A 144 2.05 12.78 -9.34
CA ASN A 144 1.19 11.61 -9.52
C ASN A 144 1.97 10.28 -9.56
N LEU A 145 3.31 10.30 -9.59
CA LEU A 145 4.11 9.08 -9.47
C LEU A 145 4.16 8.56 -8.03
N LEU A 146 3.76 9.38 -7.05
CA LEU A 146 3.76 9.01 -5.65
C LEU A 146 2.44 8.35 -5.25
N PRO A 147 2.48 7.19 -4.59
CA PRO A 147 1.30 6.44 -4.19
C PRO A 147 0.78 6.92 -2.84
N PHE A 148 0.20 8.13 -2.81
CA PHE A 148 -0.26 8.80 -1.58
C PHE A 148 -1.18 7.94 -0.70
N ASP A 149 -2.05 7.14 -1.32
CA ASP A 149 -3.03 6.31 -0.61
C ASP A 149 -2.42 5.01 -0.03
N LEU A 150 -1.23 4.62 -0.47
CA LEU A 150 -0.58 3.35 -0.11
C LEU A 150 0.74 3.54 0.65
N CYS A 151 1.16 4.78 0.90
CA CYS A 151 2.43 5.10 1.53
C CYS A 151 2.38 5.09 3.06
N GLY A 152 3.52 4.84 3.71
CA GLY A 152 3.69 4.94 5.17
C GLY A 152 2.87 3.92 5.97
N ILE A 153 2.44 2.82 5.34
CA ILE A 153 1.72 1.74 6.01
C ILE A 153 2.74 0.77 6.59
N SER A 154 2.67 0.54 7.90
CA SER A 154 3.46 -0.46 8.64
C SER A 154 2.48 -1.41 9.32
N THR A 155 2.64 -2.72 9.14
CA THR A 155 1.69 -3.75 9.61
C THR A 155 2.25 -4.59 10.75
N ALA A 156 3.36 -4.16 11.35
CA ALA A 156 3.91 -4.83 12.52
C ALA A 156 3.11 -4.48 13.79
N ASP A 157 2.45 -5.49 14.37
CA ASP A 157 1.61 -5.32 15.55
C ASP A 157 2.38 -4.99 16.83
N ARG A 158 3.71 -5.24 16.90
CA ARG A 158 4.49 -5.07 18.13
C ARG A 158 5.94 -4.62 17.96
N ILE A 159 6.34 -3.72 18.87
CA ILE A 159 7.73 -3.36 19.16
C ILE A 159 8.35 -4.48 20.01
N VAL A 160 9.22 -5.31 19.43
CA VAL A 160 9.97 -6.32 20.19
C VAL A 160 11.36 -5.79 20.57
N ASN A 161 11.60 -5.58 21.86
CA ASN A 161 12.92 -5.36 22.48
C ASN A 161 13.84 -4.29 21.87
N GLY A 162 13.25 -3.25 21.27
CA GLY A 162 13.89 -1.95 21.05
C GLY A 162 15.06 -1.90 20.06
N LYS A 163 15.44 -2.99 19.37
CA LYS A 163 16.58 -2.98 18.43
C LYS A 163 16.33 -3.68 17.11
N LYS A 164 15.75 -4.89 17.09
CA LYS A 164 15.42 -5.63 15.86
C LYS A 164 14.06 -5.16 15.33
N ALA A 165 13.95 -4.92 14.03
CA ALA A 165 12.67 -4.66 13.40
C ALA A 165 11.81 -5.93 13.37
N ALA A 166 10.51 -5.79 13.64
CA ALA A 166 9.55 -6.87 13.44
C ALA A 166 9.29 -7.09 11.94
N LEU A 167 8.72 -8.25 11.60
CA LEU A 167 8.27 -8.53 10.23
C LEU A 167 7.30 -7.42 9.77
N ASN A 168 7.49 -6.90 8.57
CA ASN A 168 6.68 -5.82 7.97
C ASN A 168 6.64 -4.49 8.74
N GLN A 169 7.58 -4.25 9.66
CA GLN A 169 7.64 -3.01 10.42
C GLN A 169 8.11 -1.82 9.57
N LEU A 170 9.05 -2.05 8.65
CA LEU A 170 9.69 -1.01 7.84
C LEU A 170 9.72 -1.41 6.36
N PRO A 171 8.55 -1.59 5.72
CA PRO A 171 8.44 -2.19 4.38
C PRO A 171 8.96 -1.29 3.25
N TRP A 172 9.30 -0.04 3.55
CA TRP A 172 9.94 0.87 2.60
C TRP A 172 11.46 0.73 2.56
N MET A 173 12.07 -0.05 3.44
CA MET A 173 13.53 -0.18 3.46
C MET A 173 14.04 -0.86 2.19
N ALA A 174 15.02 -0.22 1.56
CA ALA A 174 15.75 -0.74 0.42
C ALA A 174 17.22 -0.95 0.77
N ARG A 175 17.81 -2.04 0.28
CA ARG A 175 19.23 -2.35 0.46
C ARG A 175 19.94 -2.22 -0.89
N LEU A 176 21.00 -1.41 -0.94
CA LEU A 176 21.71 -1.10 -2.19
C LEU A 176 22.94 -2.00 -2.35
N GLY A 177 22.93 -2.81 -3.41
CA GLY A 177 23.94 -3.81 -3.72
C GLY A 177 24.97 -3.28 -4.71
N TYR A 178 26.24 -3.48 -4.38
CA TYR A 178 27.38 -3.03 -5.16
C TYR A 178 28.22 -4.20 -5.62
N GLU A 179 28.61 -4.19 -6.89
CA GLU A 179 29.61 -5.08 -7.42
C GLU A 179 30.95 -4.76 -6.78
N THR A 180 31.64 -5.79 -6.30
CA THR A 180 33.01 -5.73 -5.81
C THR A 180 33.81 -6.88 -6.40
N ARG A 181 35.15 -6.84 -6.25
CA ARG A 181 36.03 -7.96 -6.63
C ARG A 181 35.71 -9.30 -5.94
N PHE A 182 34.93 -9.29 -4.86
CA PHE A 182 34.55 -10.48 -4.09
C PHE A 182 33.06 -10.86 -4.28
N GLY A 183 32.41 -10.29 -5.30
CA GLY A 183 30.98 -10.42 -5.52
C GLY A 183 30.20 -9.23 -4.96
N GLU A 184 28.88 -9.41 -4.87
CA GLU A 184 27.97 -8.36 -4.45
C GLU A 184 28.07 -8.04 -2.95
N SER A 185 28.07 -6.75 -2.61
CA SER A 185 28.16 -6.27 -1.24
C SER A 185 27.17 -5.12 -1.01
N TYR A 186 26.37 -5.23 0.05
CA TYR A 186 25.41 -4.19 0.43
C TYR A 186 26.05 -3.15 1.33
N ARG A 187 26.00 -1.87 0.93
CA ARG A 187 26.74 -0.78 1.60
C ARG A 187 25.92 0.46 1.93
N CYS A 188 24.81 0.67 1.24
CA CYS A 188 23.90 1.79 1.46
C CYS A 188 22.46 1.29 1.64
N GLY A 189 21.64 2.15 2.24
CA GLY A 189 20.20 2.00 2.30
C GLY A 189 19.47 2.93 1.34
N GLY A 190 18.16 2.74 1.23
CA GLY A 190 17.24 3.65 0.57
C GLY A 190 15.82 3.42 1.06
N SER A 191 14.89 4.18 0.49
CA SER A 191 13.47 4.08 0.78
C SER A 191 12.64 3.96 -0.49
N VAL A 192 11.73 3.00 -0.55
CA VAL A 192 10.77 2.85 -1.65
C VAL A 192 9.87 4.10 -1.71
N LEU A 193 9.85 4.81 -2.83
CA LEU A 193 8.95 5.94 -3.06
C LEU A 193 7.71 5.54 -3.86
N SER A 194 7.86 4.58 -4.77
CA SER A 194 6.79 4.05 -5.61
C SER A 194 7.21 2.68 -6.15
N LYS A 195 6.35 2.04 -6.94
CA LYS A 195 6.66 0.75 -7.58
C LYS A 195 7.92 0.76 -8.44
N ARG A 196 8.43 1.93 -8.86
CA ARG A 196 9.55 2.03 -9.80
C ARG A 196 10.74 2.84 -9.30
N TYR A 197 10.62 3.49 -8.13
CA TYR A 197 11.58 4.46 -7.67
C TYR A 197 11.94 4.28 -6.19
N VAL A 198 13.24 4.34 -5.91
CA VAL A 198 13.82 4.32 -4.56
C VAL A 198 14.57 5.62 -4.33
N LEU A 199 14.34 6.24 -3.17
CA LEU A 199 15.08 7.40 -2.69
C LEU A 199 16.33 6.93 -1.94
N THR A 200 17.45 7.62 -2.14
CA THR A 200 18.68 7.38 -1.37
C THR A 200 19.52 8.67 -1.36
N ALA A 201 20.74 8.59 -0.83
CA ALA A 201 21.72 9.66 -0.88
C ALA A 201 22.48 9.66 -2.23
N ALA A 202 22.91 10.83 -2.69
CA ALA A 202 23.69 10.95 -3.92
C ALA A 202 25.08 10.34 -3.78
N HIS A 203 25.69 10.39 -2.59
CA HIS A 203 26.98 9.77 -2.32
C HIS A 203 26.94 8.24 -2.45
N CYS A 204 25.77 7.62 -2.32
CA CYS A 204 25.60 6.18 -2.52
C CYS A 204 25.71 5.77 -4.00
N MET A 205 25.69 6.71 -4.96
CA MET A 205 25.72 6.40 -6.40
C MET A 205 26.75 7.19 -7.19
N THR A 206 27.48 8.11 -6.56
CA THR A 206 28.45 8.99 -7.23
C THR A 206 29.82 8.91 -6.56
N LYS A 207 30.89 9.17 -7.32
CA LYS A 207 32.29 9.12 -6.86
C LYS A 207 32.62 7.86 -6.04
N LEU A 208 32.05 6.73 -6.45
CA LEU A 208 32.31 5.44 -5.82
C LEU A 208 33.79 5.06 -5.98
N PRO A 209 34.40 4.39 -4.98
CA PRO A 209 35.76 3.86 -5.11
C PRO A 209 35.93 3.00 -6.37
N ASN A 210 37.14 2.98 -6.93
CA ASN A 210 37.44 2.19 -8.13
C ASN A 210 37.02 0.72 -7.96
N GLY A 211 36.29 0.19 -8.95
CA GLY A 211 35.77 -1.17 -8.93
C GLY A 211 34.51 -1.38 -8.09
N LEU A 212 33.95 -0.31 -7.50
CA LEU A 212 32.65 -0.35 -6.84
C LEU A 212 31.58 0.22 -7.78
N LYS A 213 30.59 -0.59 -8.14
CA LYS A 213 29.48 -0.18 -9.00
C LYS A 213 28.16 -0.52 -8.34
N LEU A 214 27.26 0.45 -8.21
CA LEU A 214 25.89 0.20 -7.78
C LEU A 214 25.19 -0.63 -8.88
N ILE A 215 24.78 -1.87 -8.55
CA ILE A 215 24.22 -2.81 -9.52
C ILE A 215 22.80 -3.25 -9.20
N SER A 216 22.43 -3.27 -7.91
CA SER A 216 21.14 -3.81 -7.50
C SER A 216 20.46 -3.06 -6.36
N VAL A 217 19.17 -3.31 -6.22
CA VAL A 217 18.33 -2.92 -5.11
C VAL A 217 17.56 -4.13 -4.62
N LEU A 218 17.60 -4.40 -3.31
CA LEU A 218 16.84 -5.45 -2.65
C LEU A 218 15.72 -4.84 -1.80
N LEU A 219 14.48 -5.28 -2.01
CA LEU A 219 13.28 -4.81 -1.29
C LEU A 219 12.62 -5.97 -0.53
N GLY A 220 12.04 -5.68 0.65
CA GLY A 220 11.34 -6.68 1.47
C GLY A 220 12.25 -7.58 2.30
N GLU A 221 13.55 -7.28 2.31
CA GLU A 221 14.55 -7.93 3.16
C GLU A 221 14.37 -7.52 4.63
N LEU A 222 14.39 -8.48 5.55
CA LEU A 222 14.48 -8.23 6.98
C LEU A 222 15.77 -8.82 7.56
N ASN A 223 16.06 -10.09 7.27
CA ASN A 223 17.25 -10.79 7.71
C ASN A 223 18.01 -11.46 6.55
N ALA A 224 19.10 -10.84 6.13
CA ALA A 224 19.95 -11.25 5.00
C ALA A 224 20.65 -12.62 5.15
N ASN A 225 20.51 -13.28 6.30
CA ASN A 225 20.94 -14.67 6.51
C ASN A 225 19.82 -15.68 6.21
N SER A 226 18.63 -15.22 5.85
CA SER A 226 17.45 -16.03 5.57
C SER A 226 16.89 -15.66 4.22
N GLU A 227 16.48 -16.67 3.45
CA GLU A 227 15.74 -16.44 2.21
C GLU A 227 14.26 -16.15 2.48
N ILE A 228 13.73 -16.70 3.57
CA ILE A 228 12.34 -16.54 4.00
C ILE A 228 12.35 -15.97 5.42
N ASP A 229 11.71 -14.82 5.60
CA ASP A 229 11.60 -14.18 6.90
C ASP A 229 10.23 -14.43 7.52
N CYS A 230 10.23 -15.01 8.72
CA CYS A 230 9.02 -15.32 9.47
C CYS A 230 8.92 -14.49 10.76
N ASP A 231 7.69 -14.29 11.22
CA ASP A 231 7.43 -13.66 12.49
C ASP A 231 8.03 -14.49 13.63
N SER A 232 8.69 -13.81 14.58
CA SER A 232 9.42 -14.51 15.65
C SER A 232 8.51 -15.15 16.69
N LEU A 233 7.24 -14.75 16.76
CA LEU A 233 6.23 -15.29 17.68
C LEU A 233 5.28 -16.26 16.98
N ASN A 234 5.05 -16.06 15.68
CA ASN A 234 4.26 -16.98 14.86
C ASN A 234 5.02 -17.39 13.57
N PRO A 235 5.82 -18.47 13.63
CA PRO A 235 6.61 -18.94 12.49
C PRO A 235 5.81 -19.38 11.26
N GLN A 236 4.47 -19.44 11.34
CA GLN A 236 3.59 -19.70 10.19
C GLN A 236 3.32 -18.44 9.36
N VAL A 237 3.62 -17.24 9.90
CA VAL A 237 3.49 -15.97 9.20
C VAL A 237 4.86 -15.62 8.64
N CYS A 238 5.02 -15.76 7.33
CA CYS A 238 6.27 -15.46 6.65
C CYS A 238 6.03 -14.56 5.43
N ASN A 239 7.05 -13.76 5.12
CA ASN A 239 7.11 -13.03 3.87
C ASN A 239 7.68 -13.92 2.75
N PRO A 240 7.28 -13.68 1.50
CA PRO A 240 7.98 -14.25 0.36
C PRO A 240 9.44 -13.75 0.31
N PRO A 241 10.31 -14.40 -0.48
CA PRO A 241 11.68 -13.95 -0.66
C PRO A 241 11.78 -12.48 -1.09
N PRO A 242 12.85 -11.76 -0.69
CA PRO A 242 13.06 -10.38 -1.08
C PRO A 242 13.07 -10.18 -2.61
N GLN A 243 12.54 -9.05 -3.06
CA GLN A 243 12.50 -8.70 -4.47
C GLN A 243 13.82 -8.03 -4.87
N SER A 244 14.60 -8.66 -5.77
CA SER A 244 15.88 -8.13 -6.26
C SER A 244 15.75 -7.46 -7.63
N PHE A 245 16.24 -6.23 -7.77
CA PHE A 245 16.14 -5.40 -8.98
C PHE A 245 17.51 -4.97 -9.47
N ARG A 246 17.70 -4.89 -10.79
CA ARG A 246 18.84 -4.16 -11.35
C ARG A 246 18.57 -2.67 -11.31
N VAL A 247 19.64 -1.88 -11.24
CA VAL A 247 19.56 -0.43 -11.39
C VAL A 247 19.46 -0.08 -12.88
N ALA A 248 18.28 0.40 -13.30
CA ALA A 248 18.11 0.91 -14.66
C ALA A 248 18.72 2.30 -14.82
N GLU A 249 18.57 3.14 -13.80
CA GLU A 249 19.08 4.50 -13.79
C GLU A 249 19.35 4.96 -12.36
N ALA A 250 20.48 5.62 -12.14
CA ALA A 250 20.83 6.28 -10.89
C ALA A 250 20.91 7.79 -11.14
N ILE A 251 20.02 8.55 -10.50
CA ILE A 251 19.78 9.96 -10.79
C ILE A 251 20.15 10.76 -9.52
N PRO A 252 21.41 11.19 -9.37
CA PRO A 252 21.78 12.08 -8.28
C PRO A 252 21.17 13.48 -8.50
N HIS A 253 21.01 14.23 -7.42
CA HIS A 253 20.62 15.63 -7.55
C HIS A 253 21.62 16.38 -8.45
N PRO A 254 21.19 17.19 -9.43
CA PRO A 254 22.08 17.84 -10.39
C PRO A 254 23.05 18.83 -9.74
N GLN A 255 22.71 19.33 -8.56
CA GLN A 255 23.55 20.22 -7.75
C GLN A 255 24.21 19.50 -6.56
N TYR A 256 24.32 18.17 -6.58
CA TYR A 256 25.04 17.43 -5.55
C TYR A 256 26.53 17.81 -5.57
N SER A 257 27.05 18.21 -4.42
CA SER A 257 28.47 18.51 -4.23
C SER A 257 29.10 17.46 -3.32
N PRO A 258 29.96 16.58 -3.83
CA PRO A 258 30.64 15.57 -3.00
C PRO A 258 31.68 16.16 -2.05
N THR A 259 32.12 17.41 -2.27
CA THR A 259 33.07 18.07 -1.36
C THR A 259 32.36 18.66 -0.14
N THR A 260 31.17 19.25 -0.34
CA THR A 260 30.41 19.92 0.72
C THR A 260 29.23 19.10 1.24
N VAL A 261 28.95 17.95 0.60
CA VAL A 261 27.81 17.04 0.86
C VAL A 261 26.45 17.76 0.72
N GLN A 262 26.42 18.90 0.01
CA GLN A 262 25.19 19.61 -0.27
C GLN A 262 24.35 18.87 -1.30
N ASN A 263 23.02 18.90 -1.13
CA ASN A 263 22.05 18.21 -1.98
C ASN A 263 22.33 16.71 -2.11
N ASP A 264 22.70 16.05 -1.00
CA ASP A 264 23.00 14.63 -0.94
C ASP A 264 21.73 13.76 -1.00
N ILE A 265 21.07 13.82 -2.15
CA ILE A 265 19.82 13.13 -2.43
C ILE A 265 19.86 12.61 -3.87
N GLY A 266 19.37 11.39 -4.07
CA GLY A 266 19.32 10.76 -5.38
C GLY A 266 18.16 9.78 -5.48
N ILE A 267 17.74 9.52 -6.71
CA ILE A 267 16.66 8.59 -7.00
C ILE A 267 17.21 7.48 -7.88
N ILE A 268 16.88 6.23 -7.53
CA ILE A 268 17.15 5.06 -8.34
C ILE A 268 15.87 4.65 -9.04
N ARG A 269 15.93 4.46 -10.36
CA ARG A 269 14.88 3.82 -11.14
C ARG A 269 15.18 2.32 -11.27
N LEU A 270 14.23 1.49 -10.87
CA LEU A 270 14.33 0.04 -10.98
C LEU A 270 14.18 -0.43 -12.43
N ASP A 271 14.70 -1.61 -12.76
CA ASP A 271 14.58 -2.24 -14.08
C ASP A 271 13.19 -2.80 -14.40
N ARG A 272 12.39 -3.08 -13.36
CA ARG A 272 10.99 -3.47 -13.45
C ARG A 272 10.18 -2.90 -12.29
N ASP A 273 8.85 -3.05 -12.36
CA ASP A 273 7.97 -2.62 -11.27
C ASP A 273 8.09 -3.60 -10.09
N ALA A 274 8.16 -3.06 -8.88
CA ALA A 274 8.08 -3.82 -7.65
C ALA A 274 6.64 -4.24 -7.36
N ASP A 275 6.49 -5.43 -6.81
CA ASP A 275 5.21 -5.93 -6.33
C ASP A 275 4.90 -5.32 -4.94
N LEU A 276 4.03 -4.32 -4.96
CA LEU A 276 3.54 -3.63 -3.76
C LEU A 276 2.30 -4.27 -3.14
N THR A 277 1.86 -5.44 -3.65
CA THR A 277 0.71 -6.17 -3.07
C THR A 277 1.08 -6.90 -1.79
N THR A 278 2.39 -7.10 -1.55
CA THR A 278 2.93 -7.72 -0.34
C THR A 278 3.03 -6.73 0.81
N ASP A 279 2.96 -7.24 2.05
CA ASP A 279 3.21 -6.41 3.24
C ASP A 279 4.69 -6.13 3.48
N ALA A 280 5.58 -6.87 2.79
CA ALA A 280 7.03 -6.73 2.87
C ALA A 280 7.57 -5.50 2.12
N VAL A 281 6.87 -5.06 1.07
CA VAL A 281 7.32 -3.96 0.20
C VAL A 281 6.21 -2.92 0.04
N ARG A 282 6.37 -1.78 0.70
CA ARG A 282 5.45 -0.65 0.62
C ARG A 282 6.19 0.68 0.58
N PRO A 283 5.67 1.70 -0.09
CA PRO A 283 6.32 3.00 -0.21
C PRO A 283 6.28 3.81 1.09
N ILE A 284 7.25 4.68 1.32
CA ILE A 284 7.21 5.71 2.37
C ILE A 284 6.50 6.97 1.85
N CYS A 285 5.82 7.70 2.72
CA CYS A 285 5.24 8.99 2.36
C CYS A 285 6.33 10.06 2.31
N LEU A 286 6.23 10.98 1.34
CA LEU A 286 7.04 12.18 1.32
C LEU A 286 6.29 13.34 2.01
N PRO A 287 6.99 14.19 2.77
CA PRO A 287 6.40 15.40 3.32
C PRO A 287 6.20 16.42 2.20
N ILE A 288 5.01 16.41 1.58
CA ILE A 288 4.65 17.28 0.46
C ILE A 288 3.70 18.38 0.94
N GLY A 289 3.95 19.61 0.47
CA GLY A 289 3.19 20.80 0.86
C GLY A 289 4.02 21.77 1.70
N ASN A 290 3.35 22.79 2.26
CA ASN A 290 3.97 23.75 3.17
C ASN A 290 4.10 23.15 4.59
N ILE A 291 4.73 21.98 4.70
CA ILE A 291 5.07 21.39 5.99
C ILE A 291 6.28 22.17 6.50
N GLN A 292 6.09 23.02 7.52
CA GLN A 292 7.23 23.70 8.10
C GLN A 292 8.04 22.69 8.90
N PHE A 293 9.36 22.81 8.87
CA PHE A 293 10.25 21.99 9.72
C PHE A 293 9.86 22.08 11.21
N LYS A 294 9.21 23.18 11.62
CA LYS A 294 8.63 23.39 12.95
C LYS A 294 7.48 22.43 13.27
N ASP A 295 6.74 21.96 12.28
CA ASP A 295 5.66 20.99 12.45
C ASP A 295 6.21 19.58 12.61
N LEU A 296 7.33 19.26 11.94
CA LEU A 296 8.08 18.00 12.12
C LEU A 296 8.76 17.92 13.50
N ASN A 297 9.19 19.06 14.04
CA ASN A 297 9.81 19.13 15.37
C ASN A 297 8.83 18.98 16.56
N ARG A 298 7.52 18.89 16.31
CA ARG A 298 6.54 18.61 17.37
C ARG A 298 6.56 17.13 17.79
N GLU A 299 6.98 16.24 16.90
CA GLU A 299 7.26 14.84 17.19
C GLU A 299 8.72 14.71 17.64
N LYS A 300 8.95 14.60 18.95
CA LYS A 300 10.31 14.61 19.54
C LYS A 300 11.15 13.36 19.25
N ALA A 301 10.64 12.37 18.52
CA ALA A 301 11.33 11.10 18.28
C ALA A 301 11.22 10.66 16.81
N PHE A 302 12.36 10.54 16.15
CA PHE A 302 12.48 9.99 14.80
C PHE A 302 12.93 8.53 14.87
N THR A 303 12.48 7.71 13.94
CA THR A 303 12.98 6.34 13.83
C THR A 303 14.09 6.27 12.78
N VAL A 304 15.32 5.95 13.21
CA VAL A 304 16.43 5.62 12.30
C VAL A 304 16.46 4.12 12.12
N ALA A 305 16.60 3.62 10.88
CA ALA A 305 16.63 2.19 10.63
C ALA A 305 17.65 1.76 9.57
N GLY A 306 18.12 0.52 9.68
CA GLY A 306 19.02 -0.09 8.72
C GLY A 306 19.76 -1.30 9.27
N TRP A 307 20.58 -1.93 8.43
CA TRP A 307 21.41 -3.09 8.76
C TRP A 307 22.77 -2.67 9.35
N GLY A 308 22.76 -1.65 10.20
CA GLY A 308 23.97 -0.98 10.68
C GLY A 308 24.50 -1.50 12.01
N THR A 309 25.33 -0.67 12.64
CA THR A 309 25.75 -0.87 14.03
C THR A 309 24.67 -0.33 14.96
N THR A 310 24.27 -1.11 15.96
CA THR A 310 23.39 -0.65 17.05
C THR A 310 24.07 0.42 17.90
N GLU A 311 23.28 1.18 18.68
CA GLU A 311 23.76 2.12 19.71
C GLU A 311 24.71 1.48 20.74
N GLN A 312 24.69 0.16 20.89
CA GLN A 312 25.56 -0.60 21.80
C GLN A 312 26.85 -1.09 21.13
N GLY A 313 27.18 -0.57 19.93
CA GLY A 313 28.36 -0.99 19.17
C GLY A 313 28.25 -2.39 18.54
N LYS A 314 27.11 -3.10 18.69
CA LYS A 314 26.90 -4.38 18.01
C LYS A 314 26.62 -4.15 16.53
N LYS A 315 27.52 -4.61 15.66
CA LYS A 315 27.37 -4.59 14.21
C LYS A 315 26.41 -5.70 13.79
N LEU A 316 25.20 -5.35 13.36
CA LEU A 316 24.23 -6.32 12.85
C LEU A 316 23.96 -6.01 11.37
N ILE A 317 24.88 -6.46 10.52
CA ILE A 317 24.84 -6.24 9.06
C ILE A 317 23.72 -6.99 8.34
N ASN A 318 23.10 -7.96 9.01
CA ASN A 318 22.17 -8.87 8.37
C ASN A 318 20.75 -8.61 8.77
N ILE A 319 20.47 -7.81 9.80
CA ILE A 319 19.09 -7.56 10.24
C ILE A 319 18.74 -6.09 10.29
N ILE A 320 17.53 -5.72 9.86
CA ILE A 320 17.06 -4.34 10.03
C ILE A 320 16.96 -4.04 11.52
N LEU A 321 17.64 -2.97 11.92
CA LEU A 321 17.56 -2.38 13.22
C LEU A 321 16.77 -1.10 13.19
N ARG A 322 16.32 -0.66 14.36
CA ARG A 322 15.76 0.68 14.54
C ARG A 322 16.18 1.34 15.86
N CYS A 323 16.32 2.65 15.84
CA CYS A 323 16.60 3.54 16.98
C CYS A 323 15.45 4.55 17.09
N LYS A 324 15.05 4.92 18.32
CA LYS A 324 13.98 5.89 18.61
C LYS A 324 14.54 7.07 19.38
#